data_AF-A0A1U7QY14-F1
#
_entry.id   AF-A0A1U7QY14-F1
#
_cell.length_a   1.000
_cell.length_b   1.000
_cell.length_c   1.000
_cell.angle_alpha   90.00
_cell.angle_beta   90.00
_cell.angle_gamma   90.00
#
_symmetry.space_group_name_H-M   'P 1'
#
loop_
_entity.id
_entity.type
_entity.pdbx_description
1 polymer ?
#
loop_
_entity_poly.entity_id
_entity_poly.type
_entity_poly.pdbx_seq_one_letter_code
_entity_poly.pdbx_strand_id
1 'polypeptide(L)'
;NEFSVSSFKTKLAAALARCRIKHDALSIYHILPETVRKQEQRASTLPLYAWINTGKISPEEVYSNLRRKGYNKVKSVLHLEDKVFAVDQHCYDVLIFPSHLKKDLVNIDLFKEYKLIFQDKSRSLAVHSVKALLNMDDDILMVNTGSWYTVAHMSILTNNNTSKIFVCGIQSQDKDPELQKLFTKMGCQSMCKYYLMIIVLNI
;
A
#
# COMPACT_ATOMS: atom_id res chain seq x y z
N ASN A 1 -12.23 29.71 3.13
CA ASN A 1 -11.10 28.92 2.58
C ASN A 1 -11.33 28.33 1.17
N GLU A 2 -12.43 28.63 0.46
CA GLU A 2 -12.63 28.15 -0.93
C GLU A 2 -11.83 28.91 -2.01
N PHE A 3 -11.40 30.14 -1.71
CA PHE A 3 -10.72 31.02 -2.69
C PHE A 3 -9.28 30.60 -3.03
N SER A 4 -8.60 29.89 -2.14
CA SER A 4 -7.19 29.49 -2.36
C SER A 4 -7.10 28.34 -3.36
N VAL A 5 -7.89 27.28 -3.18
CA VAL A 5 -7.88 26.08 -4.05
C VAL A 5 -8.34 26.40 -5.48
N SER A 6 -9.33 27.27 -5.64
CA SER A 6 -9.78 27.71 -6.97
C SER A 6 -8.71 28.50 -7.72
N SER A 7 -7.99 29.39 -7.03
CA SER A 7 -6.91 30.18 -7.63
C SER A 7 -5.73 29.31 -8.10
N PHE A 8 -5.37 28.26 -7.35
CA PHE A 8 -4.33 27.30 -7.74
C PHE A 8 -4.75 26.46 -8.95
N LYS A 9 -6.01 26.02 -9.00
CA LYS A 9 -6.56 25.31 -10.18
C LYS A 9 -6.48 26.17 -11.44
N THR A 10 -6.89 27.44 -11.35
CA THR A 10 -6.85 28.37 -12.48
C THR A 10 -5.41 28.66 -12.93
N LYS A 11 -4.49 28.89 -11.98
CA LYS A 11 -3.06 29.11 -12.30
C LYS A 11 -2.41 27.89 -12.94
N LEU A 12 -2.72 26.68 -12.43
CA LEU A 12 -2.23 25.43 -12.98
C LEU A 12 -2.78 25.18 -14.39
N ALA A 13 -4.09 25.37 -14.59
CA ALA A 13 -4.73 25.23 -15.90
C ALA A 13 -4.14 26.21 -16.92
N ALA A 14 -3.90 27.46 -16.53
CA ALA A 14 -3.28 28.47 -17.37
C ALA A 14 -1.81 28.14 -17.70
N ALA A 15 -1.03 27.67 -16.72
CA ALA A 15 0.35 27.23 -16.95
C ALA A 15 0.41 26.02 -17.89
N LEU A 16 -0.51 25.07 -17.71
CA LEU A 16 -0.64 23.90 -18.55
C LEU A 16 -1.03 24.28 -19.98
N ALA A 17 -1.99 25.20 -20.18
CA ALA A 17 -2.38 25.70 -21.49
C ALA A 17 -1.23 26.41 -22.21
N ARG A 18 -0.46 27.25 -21.50
CA ARG A 18 0.76 27.88 -22.07
C ARG A 18 1.80 26.85 -22.47
N CYS A 19 2.00 25.81 -21.67
CA CYS A 19 2.89 24.70 -21.98
C CYS A 19 2.44 23.95 -23.25
N ARG A 20 1.13 23.70 -23.40
CA ARG A 20 0.55 23.06 -24.60
C ARG A 20 0.84 23.84 -25.88
N ILE A 21 0.60 25.15 -25.85
CA ILE A 21 0.83 26.03 -27.00
C ILE A 21 2.33 26.07 -27.34
N LYS A 22 3.19 26.21 -26.32
CA LYS A 22 4.65 26.27 -26.51
C LYS A 22 5.22 24.99 -27.16
N HIS A 23 4.65 23.84 -26.85
CA HIS A 23 5.12 22.53 -27.30
C HIS A 23 4.28 21.93 -28.44
N ASP A 24 3.35 22.70 -29.03
CA ASP A 24 2.39 22.27 -30.06
C ASP A 24 1.73 20.91 -29.75
N ALA A 25 1.37 20.72 -28.47
CA ALA A 25 0.91 19.44 -27.97
C ALA A 25 -0.60 19.27 -28.19
N LEU A 26 -0.97 18.34 -29.08
CA LEU A 26 -2.37 17.98 -29.42
C LEU A 26 -3.24 17.60 -28.21
N SER A 27 -2.62 17.14 -27.12
CA SER A 27 -3.32 16.78 -25.87
C SER A 27 -2.39 16.99 -24.67
N ILE A 28 -2.95 17.03 -23.46
CA ILE A 28 -2.17 17.07 -22.21
C ILE A 28 -1.14 15.92 -22.12
N TYR A 29 -1.48 14.74 -22.66
CA TYR A 29 -0.58 13.58 -22.69
C TYR A 29 0.70 13.82 -23.49
N HIS A 30 0.67 14.72 -24.48
CA HIS A 30 1.83 15.04 -25.32
C HIS A 30 2.76 16.10 -24.71
N ILE A 31 2.36 16.70 -23.57
CA ILE A 31 3.21 17.61 -22.80
C ILE A 31 4.23 16.82 -21.96
N LEU A 32 3.85 15.61 -21.53
CA LEU A 32 4.71 14.77 -20.71
C LEU A 32 5.82 14.16 -21.57
N PRO A 33 7.07 14.10 -21.08
CA PRO A 33 8.16 13.39 -21.73
C PRO A 33 7.75 11.96 -22.08
N GLU A 34 8.24 11.44 -23.19
CA GLU A 34 7.88 10.10 -23.67
C GLU A 34 8.22 9.01 -22.65
N THR A 35 9.25 9.23 -21.83
CA THR A 35 9.62 8.38 -20.68
C THR A 35 8.51 8.31 -19.63
N VAL A 36 7.91 9.45 -19.26
CA VAL A 36 6.81 9.54 -18.29
C VAL A 36 5.54 8.91 -18.86
N ARG A 37 5.24 9.12 -20.15
CA ARG A 37 4.11 8.48 -20.81
C ARG A 37 4.25 6.96 -20.85
N LYS A 38 5.42 6.44 -21.23
CA LYS A 38 5.71 5.00 -21.22
C LYS A 38 5.64 4.45 -19.80
N GLN A 39 6.06 5.21 -18.80
CA GLN A 39 5.95 4.82 -17.39
C GLN A 39 4.49 4.75 -16.93
N GLU A 40 3.64 5.70 -17.32
CA GLU A 40 2.21 5.70 -17.00
C GLU A 40 1.47 4.55 -17.68
N GLN A 41 1.75 4.28 -18.96
CA GLN A 41 1.23 3.11 -19.67
C GLN A 41 1.69 1.78 -19.07
N ARG A 42 2.89 1.75 -18.46
CA ARG A 42 3.35 0.59 -17.68
C ARG A 42 2.68 0.53 -16.31
N ALA A 43 2.37 1.67 -15.70
CA ALA A 43 1.72 1.71 -14.40
C ALA A 43 0.28 1.15 -14.45
N SER A 44 -0.43 1.34 -15.57
CA SER A 44 -1.78 0.75 -15.76
C SER A 44 -1.77 -0.76 -15.96
N THR A 45 -0.63 -1.35 -16.32
CA THR A 45 -0.43 -2.80 -16.48
C THR A 45 0.23 -3.46 -15.27
N LEU A 46 0.56 -2.69 -14.24
CA LEU A 46 1.17 -3.24 -13.03
C LEU A 46 0.19 -4.18 -12.32
N PRO A 47 0.63 -5.39 -11.94
CA PRO A 47 -0.20 -6.29 -11.16
C PRO A 47 -0.51 -5.66 -9.79
N LEU A 48 -1.64 -6.06 -9.22
CA LEU A 48 -2.05 -5.66 -7.88
C LEU A 48 -1.35 -6.57 -6.89
N TYR A 49 -0.82 -5.96 -5.82
CA TYR A 49 -0.22 -6.68 -4.72
C TYR A 49 -1.09 -6.51 -3.49
N ALA A 50 -1.35 -7.60 -2.77
CA ALA A 50 -2.06 -7.57 -1.51
C ALA A 50 -1.41 -8.55 -0.51
N TRP A 51 -1.13 -8.10 0.70
CA TRP A 51 -0.62 -8.97 1.75
C TRP A 51 -1.76 -9.62 2.54
N ILE A 52 -1.49 -10.85 3.00
CA ILE A 52 -2.37 -11.67 3.82
C ILE A 52 -2.18 -11.27 5.28
N ASN A 53 -3.27 -10.88 5.91
CA ASN A 53 -3.29 -10.62 7.34
C ASN A 53 -3.29 -11.93 8.13
N THR A 54 -2.11 -12.46 8.39
CA THR A 54 -1.90 -13.70 9.15
C THR A 54 -2.37 -13.61 10.61
N GLY A 55 -2.63 -12.40 11.13
CA GLY A 55 -3.29 -12.20 12.42
C GLY A 55 -4.80 -12.49 12.40
N LYS A 56 -5.42 -12.58 11.21
CA LYS A 56 -6.88 -12.81 11.06
C LYS A 56 -7.23 -14.08 10.31
N ILE A 57 -6.38 -14.53 9.39
CA ILE A 57 -6.66 -15.67 8.52
C ILE A 57 -5.36 -16.36 8.11
N SER A 58 -5.37 -17.68 7.97
CA SER A 58 -4.21 -18.40 7.45
C SER A 58 -4.08 -18.27 5.93
N PRO A 59 -2.87 -18.36 5.36
CA PRO A 59 -2.68 -18.38 3.91
C PRO A 59 -3.52 -19.48 3.21
N GLU A 60 -3.62 -20.65 3.80
CA GLU A 60 -4.37 -21.79 3.27
C GLU A 60 -5.86 -21.48 3.16
N GLU A 61 -6.42 -20.83 4.18
CA GLU A 61 -7.82 -20.43 4.19
C GLU A 61 -8.10 -19.32 3.16
N VAL A 62 -7.17 -18.38 2.97
CA VAL A 62 -7.24 -17.39 1.88
C VAL A 62 -7.27 -18.08 0.53
N TYR A 63 -6.40 -19.05 0.28
CA TYR A 63 -6.34 -19.77 -1.00
C TYR A 63 -7.63 -20.57 -1.25
N SER A 64 -8.18 -21.19 -0.21
CA SER A 64 -9.46 -21.91 -0.29
C SER A 64 -10.62 -20.97 -0.61
N ASN A 65 -10.69 -19.80 0.05
CA ASN A 65 -11.71 -18.78 -0.22
C ASN A 65 -11.63 -18.24 -1.65
N LEU A 66 -10.42 -17.91 -2.12
CA LEU A 66 -10.19 -17.45 -3.48
C LEU A 66 -10.61 -18.52 -4.50
N ARG A 67 -10.23 -19.80 -4.27
CA ARG A 67 -10.64 -20.92 -5.14
C ARG A 67 -12.15 -21.10 -5.20
N ARG A 68 -12.85 -21.00 -4.07
CA ARG A 68 -14.33 -21.06 -4.01
C ARG A 68 -14.99 -19.92 -4.80
N LYS A 69 -14.34 -18.77 -4.88
CA LYS A 69 -14.79 -17.62 -5.69
C LYS A 69 -14.31 -17.67 -7.16
N GLY A 70 -13.74 -18.80 -7.58
CA GLY A 70 -13.31 -19.06 -8.96
C GLY A 70 -11.91 -18.56 -9.31
N TYR A 71 -11.08 -18.20 -8.32
CA TYR A 71 -9.70 -17.79 -8.56
C TYR A 71 -8.74 -18.98 -8.53
N ASN A 72 -7.89 -19.10 -9.55
CA ASN A 72 -6.90 -20.18 -9.63
C ASN A 72 -5.50 -19.71 -9.26
N LYS A 73 -4.79 -20.52 -8.47
CA LYS A 73 -3.38 -20.26 -8.11
C LYS A 73 -2.47 -20.61 -9.29
N VAL A 74 -1.68 -19.65 -9.76
CA VAL A 74 -0.73 -19.78 -10.87
C VAL A 74 0.68 -19.40 -10.42
N LYS A 75 1.71 -19.72 -11.22
CA LYS A 75 3.10 -19.32 -10.94
C LYS A 75 3.36 -17.84 -11.22
N SER A 76 2.68 -17.27 -12.20
CA SER A 76 2.80 -15.87 -12.60
C SER A 76 1.46 -15.39 -13.15
N VAL A 77 1.12 -14.13 -12.88
CA VAL A 77 -0.12 -13.49 -13.35
C VAL A 77 0.07 -12.66 -14.63
N LEU A 78 1.28 -12.67 -15.21
CA LEU A 78 1.59 -11.90 -16.40
C LEU A 78 0.78 -12.44 -17.60
N HIS A 79 0.05 -11.54 -18.27
CA HIS A 79 -0.72 -11.82 -19.50
C HIS A 79 -1.92 -12.78 -19.32
N LEU A 80 -2.46 -12.90 -18.11
CA LEU A 80 -3.65 -13.71 -17.86
C LEU A 80 -4.86 -12.81 -17.67
N GLU A 81 -5.87 -12.98 -18.52
CA GLU A 81 -7.17 -12.29 -18.42
C GLU A 81 -8.12 -12.98 -17.41
N ASP A 82 -7.73 -14.18 -16.95
CA ASP A 82 -8.53 -15.02 -16.07
C ASP A 82 -8.54 -14.55 -14.61
N LYS A 83 -9.49 -15.08 -13.84
CA LYS A 83 -9.48 -14.99 -12.37
C LYS A 83 -8.36 -15.87 -11.82
N VAL A 84 -7.18 -15.27 -11.69
CA VAL A 84 -5.98 -15.94 -11.19
C VAL A 84 -5.28 -15.13 -10.11
N PHE A 85 -4.45 -15.81 -9.32
CA PHE A 85 -3.55 -15.17 -8.37
C PHE A 85 -2.23 -15.96 -8.29
N ALA A 86 -1.15 -15.26 -7.99
CA ALA A 86 0.15 -15.86 -7.68
C ALA A 86 0.60 -15.45 -6.28
N VAL A 87 1.54 -16.19 -5.70
CA VAL A 87 2.21 -15.82 -4.44
C VAL A 87 3.54 -15.17 -4.82
N ASP A 88 3.89 -14.06 -4.17
CA ASP A 88 5.18 -13.41 -4.42
C ASP A 88 6.34 -14.28 -3.93
N GLN A 89 7.43 -14.27 -4.70
CA GLN A 89 8.61 -15.09 -4.41
C GLN A 89 9.41 -14.59 -3.20
N HIS A 90 9.40 -13.28 -2.93
CA HIS A 90 10.21 -12.66 -1.88
C HIS A 90 9.42 -12.42 -0.60
N CYS A 91 8.10 -12.29 -0.71
CA CYS A 91 7.19 -12.01 0.41
C CYS A 91 6.14 -13.11 0.51
N TYR A 92 6.30 -14.05 1.44
CA TYR A 92 5.49 -15.27 1.52
C TYR A 92 4.00 -15.02 1.80
N ASP A 93 3.67 -13.88 2.40
CA ASP A 93 2.31 -13.45 2.71
C ASP A 93 1.72 -12.53 1.64
N VAL A 94 2.44 -12.23 0.54
CA VAL A 94 1.95 -11.34 -0.51
C VAL A 94 1.39 -12.13 -1.68
N LEU A 95 0.18 -11.75 -2.09
CA LEU A 95 -0.48 -12.23 -3.29
C LEU A 95 -0.41 -11.20 -4.41
N ILE A 96 -0.33 -11.71 -5.63
CA ILE A 96 -0.26 -10.96 -6.86
C ILE A 96 -1.52 -11.27 -7.68
N PHE A 97 -2.20 -10.23 -8.15
CA PHE A 97 -3.40 -10.34 -8.98
C PHE A 97 -3.24 -9.51 -10.27
N PRO A 98 -3.89 -9.90 -11.39
CA PRO A 98 -4.04 -9.04 -12.55
C PRO A 98 -4.72 -7.70 -12.22
N SER A 99 -4.32 -6.62 -12.91
CA SER A 99 -4.79 -5.25 -12.63
C SER A 99 -6.28 -5.02 -12.86
N HIS A 100 -6.86 -5.69 -13.85
CA HIS A 100 -8.27 -5.56 -14.21
C HIS A 100 -9.22 -6.10 -13.14
N LEU A 101 -8.75 -7.03 -12.30
CA LEU A 101 -9.57 -7.65 -11.24
C LEU A 101 -9.78 -6.74 -10.02
N LYS A 102 -9.17 -5.53 -9.98
CA LYS A 102 -9.26 -4.63 -8.82
C LYS A 102 -10.70 -4.38 -8.36
N LYS A 103 -11.60 -4.10 -9.31
CA LYS A 103 -13.01 -3.80 -9.00
C LYS A 103 -13.73 -4.98 -8.35
N ASP A 104 -13.44 -6.19 -8.81
CA ASP A 104 -14.03 -7.41 -8.28
C ASP A 104 -13.46 -7.73 -6.89
N LEU A 105 -12.15 -7.62 -6.74
CA LEU A 105 -11.42 -7.93 -5.51
C LEU A 105 -11.86 -7.06 -4.33
N VAL A 106 -12.03 -5.75 -4.54
CA VAL A 106 -12.48 -4.82 -3.48
C VAL A 106 -13.85 -5.21 -2.89
N ASN A 107 -14.68 -5.92 -3.66
CA ASN A 107 -16.01 -6.32 -3.22
C ASN A 107 -16.05 -7.65 -2.47
N ILE A 108 -14.96 -8.41 -2.48
CA ILE A 108 -14.85 -9.70 -1.79
C ILE A 108 -14.64 -9.49 -0.29
N ASP A 109 -15.25 -10.34 0.52
CA ASP A 109 -15.21 -10.30 1.99
C ASP A 109 -13.77 -10.28 2.54
N LEU A 110 -12.84 -10.98 1.88
CA LEU A 110 -11.42 -10.95 2.22
C LEU A 110 -10.85 -9.52 2.26
N PHE A 111 -11.21 -8.65 1.32
CA PHE A 111 -10.75 -7.25 1.31
C PHE A 111 -11.58 -6.36 2.24
N LYS A 112 -12.90 -6.54 2.26
CA LYS A 112 -13.81 -5.76 3.15
C LYS A 112 -13.50 -5.96 4.63
N GLU A 113 -13.07 -7.16 5.00
CA GLU A 113 -12.75 -7.52 6.37
C GLU A 113 -11.26 -7.36 6.72
N TYR A 114 -10.44 -6.74 5.87
CA TYR A 114 -8.99 -6.56 6.09
C TYR A 114 -8.24 -7.89 6.32
N LYS A 115 -8.70 -8.97 5.67
CA LYS A 115 -7.97 -10.25 5.59
C LYS A 115 -6.93 -10.21 4.45
N LEU A 116 -7.22 -9.48 3.38
CA LEU A 116 -6.29 -9.07 2.34
C LEU A 116 -6.25 -7.55 2.24
N ILE A 117 -5.06 -6.96 2.15
CA ILE A 117 -4.87 -5.51 2.09
C ILE A 117 -4.01 -5.16 0.88
N PHE A 118 -4.51 -4.30 -0.01
CA PHE A 118 -3.72 -3.81 -1.13
C PHE A 118 -2.54 -2.96 -0.64
N GLN A 119 -1.35 -3.28 -1.12
CA GLN A 119 -0.13 -2.56 -0.81
C GLN A 119 0.89 -2.76 -1.92
N ASP A 120 1.56 -1.69 -2.34
CA ASP A 120 2.62 -1.77 -3.35
C ASP A 120 3.72 -2.76 -2.95
N LYS A 121 4.25 -3.50 -3.93
CA LYS A 121 5.31 -4.49 -3.71
C LYS A 121 6.51 -3.91 -2.96
N SER A 122 6.92 -2.67 -3.27
CA SER A 122 8.07 -2.02 -2.61
C SER A 122 7.86 -1.84 -1.11
N ARG A 123 6.65 -1.51 -0.67
CA ARG A 123 6.31 -1.35 0.76
C ARG A 123 6.29 -2.70 1.47
N SER A 124 5.74 -3.72 0.83
CA SER A 124 5.72 -5.09 1.36
C SER A 124 7.14 -5.66 1.45
N LEU A 125 7.96 -5.46 0.42
CA LEU A 125 9.36 -5.89 0.43
C LEU A 125 10.15 -5.18 1.54
N ALA A 126 9.91 -3.88 1.75
CA ALA A 126 10.60 -3.14 2.80
C ALA A 126 10.38 -3.74 4.20
N VAL A 127 9.14 -4.09 4.56
CA VAL A 127 8.85 -4.69 5.87
C VAL A 127 9.43 -6.10 6.01
N HIS A 128 9.43 -6.90 4.94
CA HIS A 128 10.08 -8.22 4.93
C HIS A 128 11.60 -8.12 5.06
N SER A 129 12.23 -7.15 4.38
CA SER A 129 13.66 -6.89 4.52
C SER A 129 14.02 -6.50 5.95
N VAL A 130 13.22 -5.66 6.60
CA VAL A 130 13.43 -5.33 8.03
C VAL A 130 13.24 -6.58 8.89
N LYS A 131 12.16 -7.36 8.69
CA LYS A 131 11.90 -8.59 9.44
C LYS A 131 13.05 -9.59 9.36
N ALA A 132 13.70 -9.72 8.20
CA ALA A 132 14.84 -10.61 8.01
C ALA A 132 16.10 -10.19 8.80
N LEU A 133 16.20 -8.92 9.19
CA LEU A 133 17.34 -8.37 9.93
C LEU A 133 17.06 -8.22 11.44
N LEU A 134 15.81 -8.38 11.88
CA LEU A 134 15.41 -8.21 13.27
C LEU A 134 15.72 -9.44 14.12
N ASN A 135 16.31 -9.21 15.29
CA ASN A 135 16.35 -10.19 16.38
C ASN A 135 15.04 -10.19 17.17
N MET A 136 14.86 -11.17 18.07
CA MET A 136 13.60 -11.36 18.81
C MET A 136 13.19 -10.14 19.65
N ASP A 137 14.17 -9.42 20.22
CA ASP A 137 13.93 -8.31 21.16
C ASP A 137 14.23 -6.92 20.56
N ASP A 138 14.50 -6.85 19.26
CA ASP A 138 14.78 -5.58 18.60
C ASP A 138 13.51 -4.73 18.50
N ASP A 139 13.60 -3.47 18.93
CA ASP A 139 12.55 -2.48 18.75
C ASP A 139 12.65 -1.79 17.38
N ILE A 140 11.51 -1.42 16.80
CA ILE A 140 11.42 -0.90 15.43
C ILE A 140 10.95 0.55 15.47
N LEU A 141 11.72 1.46 14.86
CA LEU A 141 11.30 2.83 14.62
C LEU A 141 10.95 3.02 13.15
N MET A 142 9.68 3.28 12.86
CA MET A 142 9.20 3.62 11.53
C MET A 142 9.00 5.13 11.40
N VAL A 143 9.74 5.78 10.51
CA VAL A 143 9.65 7.22 10.21
C VAL A 143 9.03 7.46 8.84
N ASN A 144 8.24 8.53 8.69
CA ASN A 144 7.70 8.98 7.40
C ASN A 144 6.99 7.85 6.61
N THR A 145 6.18 7.04 7.29
CA THR A 145 5.67 5.78 6.74
C THR A 145 4.69 5.96 5.57
N GLY A 146 4.04 7.13 5.45
CA GLY A 146 3.14 7.48 4.35
C GLY A 146 1.88 6.61 4.22
N SER A 147 1.81 5.46 4.89
CA SER A 147 0.68 4.54 4.91
C SER A 147 0.63 3.74 6.21
N TRP A 148 -0.52 3.82 6.90
CA TRP A 148 -0.80 3.03 8.10
C TRP A 148 -0.92 1.53 7.83
N TYR A 149 -1.21 1.13 6.59
CA TYR A 149 -1.23 -0.28 6.20
C TYR A 149 0.15 -0.93 6.26
N THR A 150 1.20 -0.17 5.97
CA THR A 150 2.58 -0.68 6.06
C THR A 150 3.02 -0.83 7.51
N VAL A 151 2.60 0.07 8.39
CA VAL A 151 2.79 -0.09 9.84
C VAL A 151 2.07 -1.35 10.35
N ALA A 152 0.83 -1.57 9.90
CA ALA A 152 0.05 -2.75 10.25
C ALA A 152 0.70 -4.04 9.75
N HIS A 153 1.19 -4.03 8.51
CA HIS A 153 1.90 -5.15 7.92
C HIS A 153 3.14 -5.51 8.75
N MET A 154 3.94 -4.51 9.13
CA MET A 154 5.08 -4.70 10.02
C MET A 154 4.67 -5.31 11.37
N SER A 155 3.63 -4.76 12.00
CA SER A 155 3.10 -5.26 13.29
C SER A 155 2.66 -6.71 13.23
N ILE A 156 1.98 -7.11 12.16
CA ILE A 156 1.51 -8.49 11.98
C ILE A 156 2.70 -9.43 11.74
N LEU A 157 3.69 -9.03 10.94
CA LEU A 157 4.91 -9.81 10.70
C LEU A 157 5.77 -10.00 11.96
N THR A 158 5.70 -9.08 12.92
CA THR A 158 6.44 -9.15 14.18
C THR A 158 5.59 -9.55 15.37
N ASN A 159 4.36 -10.01 15.18
CA ASN A 159 3.44 -10.30 16.29
C ASN A 159 3.93 -11.41 17.25
N ASN A 160 4.82 -12.30 16.78
CA ASN A 160 5.40 -13.36 17.60
C ASN A 160 6.69 -12.91 18.32
N ASN A 161 7.11 -11.66 18.15
CA ASN A 161 8.30 -11.09 18.78
C ASN A 161 7.89 -10.22 19.99
N THR A 162 8.83 -9.96 20.88
CA THR A 162 8.71 -8.98 21.98
C THR A 162 8.95 -7.54 21.51
N SER A 163 9.34 -7.37 20.24
CA SER A 163 9.55 -6.10 19.54
C SER A 163 8.41 -5.11 19.70
N LYS A 164 8.75 -3.86 20.02
CA LYS A 164 7.82 -2.72 19.98
C LYS A 164 8.00 -1.93 18.71
N ILE A 165 6.89 -1.48 18.14
CA ILE A 165 6.89 -0.60 16.97
C ILE A 165 6.57 0.83 17.41
N PHE A 166 7.51 1.73 17.13
CA PHE A 166 7.41 3.16 17.31
C PHE A 166 7.18 3.80 15.94
N VAL A 167 6.20 4.70 15.81
CA VAL A 167 5.90 5.37 14.55
C VAL A 167 6.02 6.89 14.73
N CYS A 168 6.84 7.52 13.89
CA CYS A 168 7.18 8.94 13.95
C CYS A 168 6.80 9.64 12.63
N GLY A 169 6.21 10.84 12.73
CA GLY A 169 5.80 11.65 11.56
C GLY A 169 4.33 12.12 11.55
N ILE A 170 3.66 12.13 12.71
CA ILE A 170 2.26 12.58 12.83
C ILE A 170 2.28 14.07 13.22
N GLN A 171 1.46 14.91 12.59
CA GLN A 171 1.43 16.35 12.91
C GLN A 171 0.64 16.69 14.18
N SER A 172 -0.11 15.74 14.76
CA SER A 172 -0.96 15.96 15.93
C SER A 172 -0.66 14.97 17.07
N GLN A 173 -0.60 15.49 18.30
CA GLN A 173 -0.51 14.71 19.54
C GLN A 173 -1.80 13.95 19.87
N ASP A 174 -2.90 14.25 19.18
CA ASP A 174 -4.16 13.56 19.39
C ASP A 174 -4.04 12.13 18.89
N LYS A 175 -4.20 11.19 19.83
CA LYS A 175 -4.44 9.78 19.58
C LYS A 175 -5.61 9.68 18.60
N ASP A 176 -5.32 9.61 17.31
CA ASP A 176 -6.34 9.57 16.27
C ASP A 176 -7.25 8.35 16.53
N PRO A 177 -8.51 8.57 16.96
CA PRO A 177 -9.41 7.48 17.30
C PRO A 177 -9.76 6.66 16.06
N GLU A 178 -9.67 7.24 14.86
CA GLU A 178 -9.85 6.51 13.61
C GLU A 178 -8.69 5.56 13.35
N LEU A 179 -7.47 6.00 13.66
CA LEU A 179 -6.28 5.16 13.54
C LEU A 179 -6.36 3.95 14.49
N GLN A 180 -6.73 4.18 15.75
CA GLN A 180 -6.92 3.09 16.71
C GLN A 180 -8.00 2.12 16.22
N LYS A 181 -9.15 2.62 15.76
CA LYS A 181 -10.22 1.79 15.16
C LYS A 181 -9.71 0.98 13.97
N LEU A 182 -8.88 1.57 13.11
CA LEU A 182 -8.31 0.89 11.94
C LEU A 182 -7.41 -0.27 12.37
N PHE A 183 -6.48 -0.05 13.29
CA PHE A 183 -5.59 -1.10 13.79
C PHE A 183 -6.34 -2.22 14.54
N THR A 184 -7.34 -1.86 15.35
CA THR A 184 -8.23 -2.83 15.98
C THR A 184 -8.97 -3.65 14.93
N LYS A 185 -9.50 -3.02 13.87
CA LYS A 185 -10.19 -3.72 12.78
C LYS A 185 -9.25 -4.65 11.98
N MET A 186 -7.99 -4.27 11.85
CA MET A 186 -6.93 -5.11 11.26
C MET A 186 -6.39 -6.18 12.22
N GLY A 187 -6.80 -6.21 13.49
CA GLY A 187 -6.35 -7.23 14.43
C GLY A 187 -4.92 -7.04 14.92
N CYS A 188 -4.35 -5.84 14.82
CA CYS A 188 -3.04 -5.53 15.40
C CYS A 188 -3.20 -5.41 16.93
N GLN A 189 -2.93 -6.51 17.65
CA GLN A 189 -3.06 -6.60 19.11
C GLN A 189 -1.81 -6.14 19.85
N SER A 190 -0.63 -6.30 19.24
CA SER A 190 0.64 -5.83 19.79
C SER A 190 0.61 -4.31 19.87
N MET A 191 0.84 -3.79 21.07
CA MET A 191 0.84 -2.36 21.36
C MET A 191 1.90 -1.63 20.53
N CYS A 192 1.56 -1.20 19.32
CA CYS A 192 2.17 -0.04 18.70
C CYS A 192 1.93 1.12 19.68
N LYS A 193 2.91 1.40 20.55
CA LYS A 193 2.88 2.62 21.33
C LYS A 193 3.25 3.73 20.35
N TYR A 194 2.22 4.41 19.85
CA TYR A 194 2.40 5.58 19.00
C TYR A 194 3.00 6.68 19.86
N TYR A 195 4.29 6.94 19.64
CA TYR A 195 4.96 8.08 20.25
C TYR A 195 5.22 9.11 19.17
N LEU A 196 4.67 10.30 19.36
CA LEU A 196 5.10 11.48 18.62
C LEU A 196 6.53 11.80 19.06
N MET A 197 7.52 11.28 18.36
CA MET A 197 8.89 11.79 18.48
C MET A 197 9.03 12.92 17.46
N ILE A 198 8.96 14.18 17.92
CA ILE A 198 9.43 15.29 17.10
C ILE A 198 10.95 15.15 17.05
N ILE A 199 11.47 14.54 15.98
CA ILE A 199 12.90 14.66 15.69
C ILE A 199 13.08 16.08 15.15
N VAL A 200 13.46 17.00 16.03
CA VAL A 200 14.05 18.28 15.61
C VAL A 200 15.39 17.94 14.97
N LEU A 201 15.38 17.65 13.67
CA LEU A 201 16.59 17.73 12.86
C LEU A 201 16.90 19.23 12.76
N ASN A 202 17.74 19.71 13.68
CA ASN A 202 18.48 20.94 13.45
C ASN A 202 19.42 20.63 12.28
N ILE A 203 19.01 21.04 11.07
CA ILE A 203 19.89 21.16 9.91
C ILE A 203 20.61 22.50 10.03
#